data_AF-A0AAQ1G411-F1
#
_entry.id   AF-A0AAQ1G411-F1
#
_cell.length_a   1.000
_cell.length_b   1.000
_cell.length_c   1.000
_cell.angle_alpha   90.00
_cell.angle_beta   90.00
_cell.angle_gamma   90.00
#
_symmetry.space_group_name_H-M   'P 1'
#
loop_
_entity.id
_entity.type
_entity.pdbx_description
1 polymer ?
#
loop_
_entity_poly.entity_id
_entity_poly.type
_entity_poly.pdbx_seq_one_letter_code
_entity_poly.pdbx_strand_id
1 'polypeptide(L)'
;MNALLQKSALYIKGRPEVFRVIGAVFFVATLIAAVFWLANYNAEPIAFALSLISSIFFGLPYAAEAICPNRKLVRDMSHEEILSFMAGTDPKLDWGGVSKAWSSERFLKEDPRLRMVMRYDEEGVQNPDFVDVWANKWLHPKATGYWCDIYYDHNLIDRLVLVSVDDGNCLLPTPRYDSNKVPKLNYFCAQCFDSIGSFDIYFSGAGFVREDV
;
A
#
# COMPACT_ATOMS: atom_id res chain seq x y z
N MET A 1 -3.46 12.78 -13.83
CA MET A 1 -4.81 12.34 -13.44
C MET A 1 -5.04 12.77 -11.99
N ASN A 2 -6.18 13.36 -11.64
CA ASN A 2 -6.38 13.95 -10.32
C ASN A 2 -6.37 12.85 -9.24
N ALA A 3 -5.52 12.95 -8.21
CA ALA A 3 -5.35 11.93 -7.18
C ALA A 3 -6.67 11.59 -6.46
N LEU A 4 -7.59 12.57 -6.37
CA LEU A 4 -8.94 12.38 -5.84
C LEU A 4 -9.79 11.44 -6.72
N LEU A 5 -9.71 11.59 -8.04
CA LEU A 5 -10.44 10.75 -9.00
C LEU A 5 -9.96 9.30 -8.94
N GLN A 6 -8.66 9.07 -8.81
CA GLN A 6 -8.09 7.73 -8.63
C GLN A 6 -8.54 7.11 -7.31
N LYS A 7 -8.46 7.85 -6.19
CA LYS A 7 -8.92 7.37 -4.88
C LYS A 7 -10.41 6.99 -4.91
N SER A 8 -11.24 7.82 -5.53
CA SER A 8 -12.68 7.53 -5.69
C SER A 8 -12.94 6.32 -6.58
N ALA A 9 -12.24 6.19 -7.71
CA ALA A 9 -12.35 5.03 -8.59
C ALA A 9 -11.96 3.73 -7.86
N LEU A 10 -10.88 3.75 -7.09
CA LEU A 10 -10.45 2.61 -6.29
C LEU A 10 -11.42 2.26 -5.16
N TYR A 11 -11.99 3.27 -4.51
CA TYR A 11 -13.03 3.05 -3.50
C TYR A 11 -14.26 2.33 -4.09
N ILE A 12 -14.69 2.76 -5.29
CA ILE A 12 -15.80 2.13 -6.02
C ILE A 12 -15.45 0.71 -6.44
N LYS A 13 -14.26 0.50 -7.03
CA LYS A 13 -13.72 -0.81 -7.41
C LYS A 13 -13.56 -1.74 -6.20
N GLY A 14 -13.31 -1.17 -5.02
CA GLY A 14 -13.27 -1.83 -3.72
C GLY A 14 -14.55 -2.54 -3.32
N ARG A 15 -15.70 -1.96 -3.69
CA ARG A 15 -17.02 -2.35 -3.17
C ARG A 15 -18.10 -2.34 -4.27
N PRO A 16 -17.91 -3.04 -5.41
CA PRO A 16 -18.84 -2.98 -6.53
C PRO A 16 -20.25 -3.44 -6.13
N GLU A 17 -20.34 -4.42 -5.24
CA GLU A 17 -21.61 -4.94 -4.73
C GLU A 17 -22.44 -3.90 -3.99
N VAL A 18 -21.82 -3.00 -3.22
CA VAL A 18 -22.56 -1.94 -2.50
C VAL A 18 -23.26 -1.01 -3.49
N PHE A 19 -22.56 -0.60 -4.54
CA PHE A 19 -23.13 0.27 -5.59
C PHE A 19 -24.21 -0.47 -6.38
N ARG A 20 -24.03 -1.76 -6.68
CA ARG A 20 -25.06 -2.59 -7.34
C ARG A 20 -26.32 -2.73 -6.48
N VAL A 21 -26.19 -2.95 -5.18
CA VAL A 21 -27.33 -3.05 -4.26
C VAL A 21 -28.09 -1.73 -4.18
N ILE A 22 -27.40 -0.60 -4.04
CA ILE A 22 -28.04 0.72 -4.06
C ILE A 22 -28.77 0.95 -5.40
N GLY A 23 -28.11 0.64 -6.52
CA GLY A 23 -28.71 0.70 -7.85
C GLY A 23 -29.97 -0.16 -7.99
N ALA A 24 -29.97 -1.35 -7.40
CA ALA A 24 -31.13 -2.26 -7.39
C ALA A 24 -32.30 -1.72 -6.54
N VAL A 25 -32.03 -1.07 -5.40
CA VAL A 25 -33.08 -0.42 -4.60
C VAL A 25 -33.79 0.67 -5.40
N PHE A 26 -33.03 1.54 -6.05
CA PHE A 26 -33.60 2.59 -6.92
C PHE A 26 -34.30 2.00 -8.15
N PHE A 27 -33.80 0.89 -8.69
CA PHE A 27 -34.45 0.17 -9.78
C PHE A 27 -35.83 -0.37 -9.36
N VAL A 28 -35.93 -1.01 -8.19
CA VAL A 28 -37.22 -1.50 -7.66
C VAL A 28 -38.18 -0.33 -7.42
N ALA A 29 -37.70 0.78 -6.83
CA ALA A 29 -38.52 1.98 -6.65
C ALA A 29 -39.00 2.56 -8.00
N THR A 30 -38.16 2.51 -9.04
CA THR A 30 -38.51 2.90 -10.41
C THR A 30 -39.64 2.03 -10.95
N LEU A 31 -39.58 0.71 -10.76
CA LEU A 31 -40.63 -0.21 -11.19
C LEU A 31 -41.97 0.08 -10.50
N ILE A 32 -41.94 0.38 -9.19
CA ILE A 32 -43.13 0.76 -8.44
C ILE A 32 -43.72 2.07 -9.00
N ALA A 33 -42.89 3.10 -9.20
CA ALA A 33 -43.33 4.37 -9.77
C ALA A 33 -43.88 4.21 -11.20
N ALA A 34 -43.29 3.32 -12.00
CA ALA A 34 -43.76 2.99 -13.34
C ALA A 34 -45.15 2.33 -13.31
N VAL A 35 -45.45 1.48 -12.32
CA VAL A 35 -46.80 0.91 -12.14
C VAL A 35 -47.83 2.00 -11.84
N PHE A 36 -47.51 2.95 -10.96
CA PHE A 36 -48.39 4.11 -10.72
C PHE A 36 -48.59 4.96 -11.98
N TRP A 37 -47.52 5.16 -12.76
CA TRP A 37 -47.61 5.87 -14.02
C TRP A 37 -48.53 5.15 -15.03
N LEU A 38 -48.38 3.83 -15.18
CA LEU A 38 -49.25 3.01 -16.02
C LEU A 38 -50.72 3.00 -15.56
N ALA A 39 -50.97 3.23 -14.26
CA ALA A 39 -52.31 3.38 -13.70
C ALA A 39 -52.88 4.81 -13.86
N ASN A 40 -52.33 5.63 -14.76
CA ASN A 40 -52.70 7.03 -15.03
C ASN A 40 -52.45 8.03 -13.89
N TYR A 41 -51.59 7.71 -12.92
CA TYR A 41 -51.09 8.71 -11.97
C TYR A 41 -49.90 9.47 -12.56
N ASN A 42 -49.74 10.75 -12.17
CA ASN A 42 -48.63 11.60 -12.63
C ASN A 42 -47.31 11.26 -11.90
N ALA A 43 -46.74 10.09 -12.20
CA ALA A 43 -45.51 9.58 -11.58
C ALA A 43 -44.30 9.52 -12.54
N GLU A 44 -44.46 9.97 -13.80
CA GLU A 44 -43.41 9.94 -14.83
C GLU A 44 -42.10 10.63 -14.40
N PRO A 45 -42.10 11.86 -13.85
CA PRO A 45 -40.85 12.52 -13.47
C PRO A 45 -40.11 11.75 -12.36
N ILE A 46 -40.86 11.09 -11.48
CA ILE A 46 -40.33 10.31 -10.37
C ILE A 46 -39.70 9.03 -10.91
N ALA A 47 -40.41 8.30 -11.78
CA ALA A 47 -39.87 7.10 -12.42
C ALA A 47 -38.58 7.42 -13.20
N PHE A 48 -38.57 8.51 -13.96
CA PHE A 48 -37.39 8.95 -14.69
C PHE A 48 -36.21 9.26 -13.75
N ALA A 49 -36.42 10.07 -12.71
CA ALA A 49 -35.36 10.42 -11.77
C ALA A 49 -34.78 9.19 -11.05
N LEU A 50 -35.62 8.28 -10.58
CA LEU A 50 -35.19 7.03 -9.95
C LEU A 50 -34.41 6.14 -10.92
N SER A 51 -34.82 6.09 -12.20
CA SER A 51 -34.12 5.32 -13.24
C SER A 51 -32.72 5.87 -13.54
N LEU A 52 -32.55 7.20 -13.54
CA LEU A 52 -31.25 7.84 -13.73
C LEU A 52 -30.33 7.55 -12.56
N ILE A 53 -30.82 7.69 -11.32
CA ILE A 53 -30.04 7.39 -10.12
C ILE A 53 -29.60 5.92 -10.14
N SER A 54 -30.52 4.99 -10.43
CA SER A 54 -30.19 3.56 -10.57
C SER A 54 -29.11 3.31 -11.63
N SER A 55 -29.25 3.94 -12.80
CA SER A 55 -28.28 3.80 -13.91
C SER A 55 -26.89 4.32 -13.53
N ILE A 56 -26.79 5.43 -12.79
CA ILE A 56 -25.52 5.95 -12.27
C ILE A 56 -24.88 4.90 -11.36
N PHE A 57 -25.62 4.37 -10.39
CA PHE A 57 -25.08 3.39 -9.44
C PHE A 57 -24.62 2.09 -10.10
N PHE A 58 -25.33 1.61 -11.13
CA PHE A 58 -24.88 0.47 -11.93
C PHE A 58 -23.68 0.78 -12.84
N GLY A 59 -23.59 2.00 -13.36
CA GLY A 59 -22.50 2.43 -14.24
C GLY A 59 -21.19 2.79 -13.51
N LEU A 60 -21.26 3.19 -12.24
CA LEU A 60 -20.09 3.62 -11.46
C LEU A 60 -18.95 2.57 -11.41
N PRO A 61 -19.20 1.27 -11.17
CA PRO A 61 -18.15 0.25 -11.23
C PRO A 61 -17.44 0.17 -12.59
N TYR A 62 -18.18 0.29 -13.70
CA TYR A 62 -17.61 0.28 -15.04
C TYR A 62 -16.80 1.54 -15.33
N ALA A 63 -17.31 2.71 -14.91
CA ALA A 63 -16.57 3.97 -15.02
C ALA A 63 -15.28 3.94 -14.20
N ALA A 64 -15.32 3.38 -12.99
CA ALA A 64 -14.14 3.19 -12.15
C ALA A 64 -13.09 2.28 -12.83
N GLU A 65 -13.53 1.21 -13.49
CA GLU A 65 -12.64 0.35 -14.28
C GLU A 65 -12.02 1.09 -15.47
N ALA A 66 -12.78 1.94 -16.16
CA ALA A 66 -12.25 2.74 -17.28
C ALA A 66 -11.23 3.79 -16.82
N ILE A 67 -11.36 4.34 -15.61
CA ILE A 67 -10.44 5.34 -15.05
C ILE A 67 -9.16 4.68 -14.50
N CYS A 68 -9.27 3.46 -13.95
CA CYS A 68 -8.16 2.72 -13.36
C CYS A 68 -8.11 1.26 -13.86
N PRO A 69 -7.88 1.03 -15.18
CA PRO A 69 -8.03 -0.29 -15.80
C PRO A 69 -7.03 -1.34 -15.31
N ASN A 70 -5.82 -0.92 -14.91
CA ASN A 70 -4.73 -1.85 -14.57
C ASN A 70 -4.38 -1.89 -13.08
N ARG A 71 -5.16 -1.23 -12.20
CA ARG A 71 -4.90 -1.27 -10.75
C ARG A 71 -5.90 -2.20 -10.06
N LYS A 72 -5.41 -3.36 -9.61
CA LYS A 72 -6.14 -4.30 -8.74
C LYS A 72 -6.20 -3.75 -7.32
N LEU A 73 -7.15 -4.22 -6.52
CA LEU A 73 -7.10 -4.03 -5.07
C LEU A 73 -6.02 -4.96 -4.51
N VAL A 74 -5.40 -4.59 -3.39
CA VAL A 74 -4.35 -5.42 -2.78
C VAL A 74 -4.83 -6.85 -2.51
N ARG A 75 -6.10 -7.02 -2.12
CA ARG A 75 -6.72 -8.35 -1.90
C ARG A 75 -6.82 -9.24 -3.14
N ASP A 76 -6.77 -8.64 -4.33
CA ASP A 76 -6.91 -9.34 -5.61
C ASP A 76 -5.55 -9.46 -6.32
N MET A 77 -4.47 -8.96 -5.70
CA MET A 77 -3.10 -9.08 -6.21
C MET A 77 -2.48 -10.41 -5.78
N SER A 78 -1.71 -11.02 -6.68
CA SER A 78 -0.80 -12.11 -6.36
C SER A 78 0.39 -11.62 -5.51
N HIS A 79 1.15 -12.55 -4.95
CA HIS A 79 2.35 -12.27 -4.16
C HIS A 79 3.29 -11.24 -4.84
N GLU A 80 3.74 -11.52 -6.07
CA GLU A 80 4.65 -10.66 -6.82
C GLU A 80 4.03 -9.30 -7.18
N GLU A 81 2.72 -9.28 -7.45
CA GLU A 81 2.00 -8.03 -7.71
C GLU A 81 1.95 -7.14 -6.46
N ILE A 82 1.83 -7.70 -5.25
CA ILE A 82 1.89 -6.93 -4.01
C ILE A 82 3.28 -6.33 -3.82
N LEU A 83 4.34 -7.13 -3.96
CA LEU A 83 5.72 -6.66 -3.75
C LEU A 83 6.11 -5.56 -4.76
N SER A 84 5.75 -5.75 -6.03
CA SER A 84 5.97 -4.75 -7.07
C SER A 84 5.12 -3.48 -6.87
N PHE A 85 3.87 -3.64 -6.42
CA PHE A 85 3.00 -2.53 -6.03
C PHE A 85 3.63 -1.70 -4.91
N MET A 86 4.10 -2.33 -3.84
CA MET A 86 4.74 -1.65 -2.70
C MET A 86 5.91 -0.78 -3.17
N ALA A 87 6.81 -1.34 -3.98
CA ALA A 87 7.98 -0.63 -4.49
C ALA A 87 7.64 0.58 -5.39
N GLY A 88 6.39 0.65 -5.90
CA GLY A 88 5.87 1.77 -6.70
C GLY A 88 5.08 2.82 -5.91
N THR A 89 4.85 2.62 -4.62
CA THR A 89 4.14 3.58 -3.75
C THR A 89 5.07 4.63 -3.15
N ASP A 90 4.49 5.74 -2.65
CA ASP A 90 5.22 6.77 -1.93
C ASP A 90 5.30 6.45 -0.41
N PRO A 91 6.50 6.26 0.17
CA PRO A 91 6.68 5.93 1.59
C PRO A 91 6.04 6.90 2.59
N LYS A 92 5.95 8.20 2.26
CA LYS A 92 5.45 9.23 3.20
C LYS A 92 3.96 9.48 3.00
N LEU A 93 3.50 9.48 1.76
CA LEU A 93 2.11 9.79 1.41
C LEU A 93 1.18 8.58 1.59
N ASP A 94 1.59 7.40 1.12
CA ASP A 94 0.71 6.23 1.03
C ASP A 94 0.74 5.37 2.30
N TRP A 95 1.79 5.49 3.11
CA TRP A 95 2.01 4.67 4.30
C TRP A 95 1.87 5.46 5.60
N GLY A 96 1.31 4.80 6.61
CA GLY A 96 1.25 5.25 7.99
C GLY A 96 2.22 4.43 8.85
N GLY A 97 2.49 4.89 10.07
CA GLY A 97 3.42 4.20 10.96
C GLY A 97 3.10 4.36 12.43
N VAL A 98 3.45 3.33 13.19
CA VAL A 98 3.45 3.33 14.65
C VAL A 98 4.81 2.81 15.10
N SER A 99 5.42 3.45 16.08
CA SER A 99 6.67 2.99 16.68
C SER A 99 6.49 2.83 18.18
N LYS A 100 6.93 1.70 18.70
CA LYS A 100 6.97 1.32 20.11
C LYS A 100 8.42 1.03 20.49
N ALA A 101 8.70 0.91 21.78
CA ALA A 101 10.05 0.62 22.25
C ALA A 101 10.62 -0.70 21.70
N TRP A 102 9.78 -1.70 21.44
CA TRP A 102 10.19 -3.04 21.01
C TRP A 102 9.87 -3.35 19.54
N SER A 103 9.14 -2.48 18.84
CA SER A 103 8.82 -2.68 17.42
C SER A 103 8.47 -1.40 16.70
N SER A 104 8.72 -1.38 15.39
CA SER A 104 8.20 -0.37 14.48
C SER A 104 7.36 -1.03 13.40
N GLU A 105 6.21 -0.44 13.13
CA GLU A 105 5.25 -0.91 12.14
C GLU A 105 4.98 0.19 11.12
N ARG A 106 4.81 -0.21 9.86
CA ARG A 106 4.36 0.63 8.75
C ARG A 106 3.23 -0.08 8.04
N PHE A 107 2.14 0.61 7.74
CA PHE A 107 0.96 0.01 7.10
C PHE A 107 0.45 0.89 5.97
N LEU A 108 -0.08 0.27 4.92
CA LEU A 108 -0.67 0.99 3.80
C LEU A 108 -1.96 1.68 4.26
N LYS A 109 -2.09 3.00 4.05
CA LYS A 109 -3.29 3.75 4.47
C LYS A 109 -4.55 3.28 3.74
N GLU A 110 -4.41 2.82 2.50
CA GLU A 110 -5.50 2.30 1.68
C GLU A 110 -6.01 0.94 2.17
N ASP A 111 -5.10 0.05 2.60
CA ASP A 111 -5.43 -1.28 3.12
C ASP A 111 -4.45 -1.67 4.26
N PRO A 112 -4.79 -1.37 5.52
CA PRO A 112 -3.91 -1.61 6.67
C PRO A 112 -3.54 -3.09 6.91
N ARG A 113 -4.17 -4.04 6.20
CA ARG A 113 -3.80 -5.45 6.24
C ARG A 113 -2.43 -5.69 5.61
N LEU A 114 -2.00 -4.84 4.69
CA LEU A 114 -0.64 -4.81 4.17
C LEU A 114 0.24 -3.96 5.08
N ARG A 115 1.22 -4.60 5.73
CA ARG A 115 2.09 -3.96 6.71
C ARG A 115 3.50 -4.52 6.69
N MET A 116 4.45 -3.66 7.04
CA MET A 116 5.83 -3.99 7.32
C MET A 116 6.05 -3.88 8.83
N VAL A 117 6.67 -4.88 9.42
CA VAL A 117 6.92 -4.96 10.86
C VAL A 117 8.39 -5.26 11.08
N MET A 118 9.02 -4.47 11.95
CA MET A 118 10.37 -4.69 12.41
C MET A 118 10.36 -4.73 13.93
N ARG A 119 10.92 -5.79 14.51
CA ARG A 119 11.02 -5.97 15.96
C ARG A 119 12.46 -5.71 16.40
N TYR A 120 12.61 -5.16 17.59
CA TYR A 120 13.90 -4.82 18.19
C TYR A 120 14.26 -5.72 19.37
N ASP A 121 13.38 -6.68 19.70
CA ASP A 121 13.65 -7.74 20.66
C ASP A 121 14.49 -8.87 20.03
N GLU A 122 14.87 -9.85 20.85
CA GLU A 122 15.73 -10.97 20.43
C GLU A 122 15.15 -11.75 19.23
N GLU A 123 13.83 -11.80 19.08
CA GLU A 123 13.18 -12.48 17.95
C GLU A 123 13.25 -11.68 16.64
N GLY A 124 13.34 -10.35 16.74
CA GLY A 124 13.47 -9.43 15.60
C GLY A 124 14.91 -9.22 15.13
N VAL A 125 15.89 -9.45 16.01
CA VAL A 125 17.31 -9.32 15.69
C VAL A 125 17.75 -10.49 14.81
N GLN A 126 18.17 -10.16 13.58
CA GLN A 126 18.77 -11.13 12.67
C GLN A 126 20.24 -11.39 13.00
N ASN A 127 20.99 -10.33 13.28
CA ASN A 127 22.39 -10.41 13.69
C ASN A 127 22.73 -9.21 14.59
N PRO A 128 23.02 -9.43 15.89
CA PRO A 128 23.33 -8.34 16.82
C PRO A 128 24.63 -7.61 16.48
N ASP A 129 25.61 -8.31 15.91
CA ASP A 129 26.94 -7.83 15.56
C ASP A 129 27.16 -7.98 14.05
N PHE A 130 26.43 -7.18 13.27
CA PHE A 130 26.53 -7.21 11.81
C PHE A 130 27.86 -6.61 11.36
N VAL A 131 28.64 -7.40 10.60
CA VAL A 131 29.97 -7.00 10.11
C VAL A 131 29.99 -6.95 8.59
N ASP A 132 30.16 -5.75 8.05
CA ASP A 132 30.41 -5.47 6.64
C ASP A 132 31.08 -4.09 6.47
N VAL A 133 31.94 -3.95 5.45
CA VAL A 133 32.71 -2.73 5.15
C VAL A 133 31.78 -1.52 5.00
N TRP A 134 30.63 -1.66 4.36
CA TRP A 134 29.69 -0.55 4.21
C TRP A 134 28.91 -0.24 5.49
N ALA A 135 28.72 -1.23 6.36
CA ALA A 135 27.90 -1.12 7.57
C ALA A 135 28.68 -0.56 8.77
N ASN A 136 29.99 -0.85 8.87
CA ASN A 136 30.81 -0.48 10.03
C ASN A 136 31.72 0.74 9.81
N LYS A 137 31.64 1.42 8.65
CA LYS A 137 32.54 2.55 8.31
C LYS A 137 32.15 3.90 8.91
N TRP A 138 31.07 3.96 9.67
CA TRP A 138 30.53 5.19 10.23
C TRP A 138 31.25 5.60 11.51
N LEU A 139 30.85 6.74 12.11
CA LEU A 139 31.43 7.22 13.36
C LEU A 139 31.29 6.17 14.47
N HIS A 140 30.11 5.56 14.57
CA HIS A 140 29.87 4.41 15.41
C HIS A 140 29.88 3.13 14.56
N PRO A 141 30.94 2.29 14.67
CA PRO A 141 31.11 1.14 13.80
C PRO A 141 30.17 -0.02 14.14
N LYS A 142 29.40 0.06 15.23
CA LYS A 142 28.46 -0.99 15.60
C LYS A 142 27.27 -0.97 14.64
N ALA A 143 26.94 -2.14 14.09
CA ALA A 143 25.77 -2.34 13.24
C ALA A 143 24.99 -3.57 13.70
N THR A 144 23.67 -3.52 13.55
CA THR A 144 22.77 -4.60 13.96
C THR A 144 21.75 -4.87 12.84
N GLY A 145 21.66 -6.11 12.40
CA GLY A 145 20.68 -6.55 11.42
C GLY A 145 19.33 -6.88 12.08
N TYR A 146 18.25 -6.37 11.52
CA TYR A 146 16.88 -6.64 11.92
C TYR A 146 16.09 -7.27 10.78
N TRP A 147 15.16 -8.16 11.12
CA TRP A 147 14.15 -8.64 10.18
C TRP A 147 13.09 -7.55 9.94
N CYS A 148 12.88 -7.23 8.67
CA CYS A 148 11.73 -6.45 8.20
C CYS A 148 10.77 -7.43 7.54
N ASP A 149 9.72 -7.78 8.28
CA ASP A 149 8.70 -8.71 7.87
C ASP A 149 7.57 -7.99 7.16
N ILE A 150 7.20 -8.47 5.98
CA ILE A 150 6.07 -7.96 5.20
C ILE A 150 4.90 -8.92 5.38
N TYR A 151 3.80 -8.43 5.92
CA TYR A 151 2.57 -9.18 6.13
C TYR A 151 1.46 -8.68 5.24
N TYR A 152 0.68 -9.62 4.71
CA TYR A 152 -0.64 -9.36 4.16
C TYR A 152 -1.67 -10.24 4.88
N ASP A 153 -2.67 -9.62 5.50
CA ASP A 153 -3.77 -10.31 6.18
C ASP A 153 -3.27 -11.37 7.19
N HIS A 154 -2.29 -10.99 8.01
CA HIS A 154 -1.60 -11.83 9.00
C HIS A 154 -0.66 -12.91 8.46
N ASN A 155 -0.61 -13.13 7.14
CA ASN A 155 0.36 -14.04 6.54
C ASN A 155 1.66 -13.30 6.24
N LEU A 156 2.78 -13.88 6.66
CA LEU A 156 4.10 -13.42 6.23
C LEU A 156 4.23 -13.69 4.74
N ILE A 157 4.34 -12.64 3.93
CA ILE A 157 4.49 -12.76 2.48
C ILE A 157 5.95 -12.67 2.06
N ASP A 158 6.73 -11.79 2.68
CA ASP A 158 8.15 -11.64 2.39
C ASP A 158 8.92 -11.17 3.62
N ARG A 159 10.24 -11.41 3.63
CA ARG A 159 11.13 -11.05 4.72
C ARG A 159 12.47 -10.59 4.16
N LEU A 160 12.91 -9.40 4.59
CA LEU A 160 14.20 -8.84 4.22
C LEU A 160 14.98 -8.36 5.44
N VAL A 161 16.27 -8.08 5.25
CA VAL A 161 17.15 -7.59 6.31
C VAL A 161 17.37 -6.09 6.14
N LEU A 162 17.09 -5.34 7.21
CA LEU A 162 17.51 -3.95 7.35
C LEU A 162 18.56 -3.87 8.44
N VAL A 163 19.67 -3.20 8.15
CA VAL A 163 20.81 -3.06 9.04
C VAL A 163 20.78 -1.67 9.65
N SER A 164 20.62 -1.60 10.96
CA SER A 164 20.82 -0.39 11.72
C SER A 164 22.30 -0.07 11.77
N VAL A 165 22.66 1.13 11.33
CA VAL A 165 24.04 1.62 11.28
C VAL A 165 24.19 2.89 12.09
N ASP A 166 25.41 3.18 12.51
CA ASP A 166 25.80 4.41 13.20
C ASP A 166 24.92 4.68 14.44
N ASP A 167 24.83 3.66 15.32
CA ASP A 167 24.06 3.69 16.57
C ASP A 167 22.55 3.98 16.40
N GLY A 168 21.96 3.53 15.28
CA GLY A 168 20.52 3.70 15.03
C GLY A 168 20.15 4.91 14.19
N ASN A 169 21.12 5.69 13.71
CA ASN A 169 20.86 6.88 12.89
C ASN A 169 20.24 6.58 11.53
N CYS A 170 20.42 5.36 11.01
CA CYS A 170 19.79 4.93 9.76
C CYS A 170 19.59 3.42 9.72
N LEU A 171 18.57 2.98 8.99
CA LEU A 171 18.33 1.59 8.59
C LEU A 171 18.66 1.46 7.11
N LEU A 172 19.72 0.72 6.80
CA LEU A 172 20.15 0.48 5.43
C LEU A 172 19.74 -0.92 4.97
N PRO A 173 19.24 -1.07 3.73
CA PRO A 173 18.94 -2.38 3.18
C PRO A 173 20.23 -3.14 2.84
N THR A 174 20.20 -4.46 2.91
CA THR A 174 21.29 -5.28 2.39
C THR A 174 21.29 -5.26 0.86
N PRO A 175 22.44 -4.99 0.20
CA PRO A 175 22.56 -5.08 -1.24
C PRO A 175 22.61 -6.55 -1.70
N ARG A 176 22.56 -6.79 -3.01
CA ARG A 176 22.77 -8.14 -3.57
C ARG A 176 24.19 -8.61 -3.27
N TYR A 177 24.34 -9.93 -3.09
CA TYR A 177 25.66 -10.54 -2.89
C TYR A 177 26.62 -10.17 -4.02
N ASP A 178 27.82 -9.69 -3.67
CA ASP A 178 28.86 -9.24 -4.59
C ASP A 178 28.48 -8.03 -5.47
N SER A 179 27.55 -7.21 -5.02
CA SER A 179 27.15 -5.97 -5.71
C SER A 179 26.78 -4.88 -4.72
N ASN A 180 26.88 -3.62 -5.16
CA ASN A 180 26.33 -2.48 -4.43
C ASN A 180 24.88 -2.17 -4.83
N LYS A 181 24.26 -3.05 -5.63
CA LYS A 181 22.88 -2.88 -6.10
C LYS A 181 21.89 -3.32 -5.04
N VAL A 182 20.95 -2.43 -4.73
CA VAL A 182 19.87 -2.69 -3.77
C VAL A 182 18.55 -2.90 -4.51
N PRO A 183 17.84 -4.03 -4.29
CA PRO A 183 16.53 -4.26 -4.86
C PRO A 183 15.53 -3.15 -4.51
N LYS A 184 14.62 -2.83 -5.43
CA LYS A 184 13.66 -1.74 -5.25
C LYS A 184 12.79 -1.89 -4.00
N LEU A 185 12.38 -3.10 -3.68
CA LEU A 185 11.59 -3.40 -2.48
C LEU A 185 12.39 -3.10 -1.21
N ASN A 186 13.64 -3.54 -1.13
CA ASN A 186 14.50 -3.31 0.04
C ASN A 186 14.75 -1.81 0.25
N TYR A 187 15.03 -1.09 -0.84
CA TYR A 187 15.17 0.37 -0.83
C TYR A 187 13.89 1.04 -0.29
N PHE A 188 12.73 0.63 -0.82
CA PHE A 188 11.43 1.15 -0.40
C PHE A 188 11.14 0.87 1.07
N CYS A 189 11.40 -0.34 1.56
CA CYS A 189 11.16 -0.71 2.95
C CYS A 189 12.05 0.13 3.89
N ALA A 190 13.33 0.29 3.56
CA ALA A 190 14.24 1.13 4.33
C ALA A 190 13.77 2.59 4.38
N GLN A 191 13.32 3.15 3.26
CA GLN A 191 12.73 4.50 3.21
C GLN A 191 11.48 4.64 4.09
N CYS A 192 10.64 3.61 4.18
CA CYS A 192 9.45 3.66 5.04
C CYS A 192 9.81 3.78 6.52
N PHE A 193 10.97 3.27 6.94
CA PHE A 193 11.44 3.37 8.32
C PHE A 193 12.35 4.59 8.58
N ASP A 194 12.63 5.41 7.57
CA ASP A 194 13.40 6.64 7.74
C ASP A 194 12.58 7.74 8.44
N SER A 195 12.71 7.81 9.76
CA SER A 195 12.05 8.84 10.56
C SER A 195 12.82 10.17 10.62
N ILE A 196 14.13 10.16 10.37
CA ILE A 196 15.01 11.32 10.57
C ILE A 196 15.27 12.06 9.25
N GLY A 197 15.01 11.41 8.11
CA GLY A 197 15.32 11.97 6.78
C GLY A 197 16.80 11.80 6.42
N SER A 198 17.50 10.87 7.06
CA SER A 198 18.93 10.63 6.87
C SER A 198 19.22 9.59 5.80
N PHE A 199 18.20 8.83 5.36
CA PHE A 199 18.38 7.63 4.56
C PHE A 199 19.19 7.86 3.29
N ASP A 200 18.87 8.88 2.49
CA ASP A 200 19.55 9.11 1.21
C ASP A 200 21.05 9.46 1.40
N ILE A 201 21.41 10.10 2.51
CA ILE A 201 22.81 10.43 2.86
C ILE A 201 23.58 9.14 3.18
N TYR A 202 23.02 8.28 4.04
CA TYR A 202 23.66 7.02 4.39
C TYR A 202 23.67 6.03 3.23
N PHE A 203 22.62 6.01 2.40
CA PHE A 203 22.51 5.14 1.24
C PHE A 203 23.58 5.47 0.19
N SER A 204 23.70 6.76 -0.16
CA SER A 204 24.76 7.23 -1.06
C SER A 204 26.15 7.08 -0.42
N GLY A 205 26.27 7.40 0.86
CA GLY A 205 27.50 7.25 1.64
C GLY A 205 27.98 5.80 1.70
N ALA A 206 27.07 4.82 1.78
CA ALA A 206 27.36 3.39 1.73
C ALA A 206 27.95 2.95 0.37
N GLY A 207 27.73 3.75 -0.68
CA GLY A 207 28.12 3.44 -2.07
C GLY A 207 27.06 2.62 -2.80
N PHE A 208 25.83 2.59 -2.29
CA PHE A 208 24.74 1.81 -2.87
C PHE A 208 24.13 2.48 -4.10
N VAL A 209 23.67 1.64 -5.01
CA VAL A 209 22.96 2.03 -6.23
C VAL A 209 21.62 1.33 -6.22
N ARG A 210 20.55 2.07 -6.52
CA ARG A 210 19.23 1.46 -6.66
C ARG A 210 19.24 0.58 -7.91
N GLU A 211 18.70 -0.63 -7.79
CA GLU A 211 18.50 -1.47 -8.96
C GLU A 211 17.41 -0.83 -9.84
N ASP A 212 17.80 -0.37 -11.03
CA ASP A 212 16.86 -0.01 -12.09
C ASP A 212 16.18 -1.29 -12.61
N VAL A 213 14.92 -1.18 -13.04
CA VAL A 213 14.15 -2.34 -13.56
C VAL A 213 14.86 -2.93 -14.76
#